data_AF-A0ABD7MLD2-F1
#
_entry.id   AF-A0ABD7MLD2-F1
#
_cell.length_a   1.000
_cell.length_b   1.000
_cell.length_c   1.000
_cell.angle_alpha   90.00
_cell.angle_beta   90.00
_cell.angle_gamma   90.00
#
_symmetry.space_group_name_H-M   'P 1'
#
loop_
_entity.id
_entity.type
_entity.pdbx_description
1 polymer ?
#
loop_
_entity_poly.entity_id
_entity_poly.type
_entity_poly.pdbx_seq_one_letter_code
_entity_poly.pdbx_strand_id
1 'polypeptide(L)'
;MVFVDESPMAVASSRLNVETNMPEALDRSEFMINNALSGVEPFRFNAVLCNPPFHQQHALTDNVAWEMFHHARRCLKINGELYIVANRHLDYFHKLKKIFGNCTTIATNNKFVVLKAVKLGRRR
;
A
#
# COMPACT_ATOMS: atom_id res chain seq x y z
N MET A 1 -7.40 -3.94 -11.31
CA MET A 1 -6.37 -3.35 -10.43
C MET A 1 -6.64 -1.87 -10.30
N VAL A 2 -6.45 -1.29 -9.12
CA VAL A 2 -6.57 0.16 -8.93
C VAL A 2 -5.17 0.73 -8.71
N PHE A 3 -4.73 1.61 -9.58
CA PHE A 3 -3.46 2.34 -9.48
C PHE A 3 -3.75 3.70 -8.84
N VAL A 4 -3.11 3.99 -7.71
CA VAL A 4 -3.37 5.20 -6.93
C VAL A 4 -2.08 5.91 -6.62
N ASP A 5 -2.01 7.20 -6.92
CA ASP A 5 -0.89 8.07 -6.60
C ASP A 5 -1.38 9.50 -6.39
N GLU A 6 -0.68 10.31 -5.60
CA GLU A 6 -1.00 11.72 -5.44
C GLU A 6 -0.53 12.56 -6.64
N SER A 7 0.48 12.07 -7.37
CA SER A 7 1.05 12.72 -8.55
C SER A 7 0.22 12.43 -9.80
N PRO A 8 -0.36 13.45 -10.45
CA PRO A 8 -1.04 13.28 -11.74
C PRO A 8 -0.14 12.65 -12.81
N MET A 9 1.16 12.96 -12.78
CA MET A 9 2.12 12.40 -13.72
C MET A 9 2.36 10.92 -13.48
N ALA A 10 2.39 10.47 -12.22
CA ALA A 10 2.56 9.04 -11.90
C ALA A 10 1.34 8.22 -12.34
N VAL A 11 0.13 8.76 -12.15
CA VAL A 11 -1.11 8.13 -12.62
C VAL A 11 -1.17 8.07 -14.15
N ALA A 12 -0.82 9.16 -14.83
CA ALA A 12 -0.76 9.20 -16.30
C ALA A 12 0.29 8.20 -16.85
N SER A 13 1.47 8.13 -16.22
CA SER A 13 2.53 7.20 -16.59
C SER A 13 2.11 5.74 -16.38
N SER A 14 1.41 5.45 -15.28
CA SER A 14 0.86 4.12 -14.99
C SER A 14 -0.16 3.70 -16.03
N ARG A 15 -1.06 4.60 -16.43
CA ARG A 15 -2.02 4.36 -17.50
C ARG A 15 -1.33 4.05 -18.82
N LEU A 16 -0.38 4.89 -19.22
CA LEU A 16 0.39 4.70 -20.44
C LEU A 16 1.11 3.35 -20.46
N ASN A 17 1.69 2.94 -19.33
CA ASN A 17 2.37 1.64 -19.21
C ASN A 17 1.42 0.46 -19.40
N VAL A 18 0.21 0.52 -18.86
CA VAL A 18 -0.81 -0.52 -19.07
C VAL A 18 -1.26 -0.54 -20.53
N GLU A 19 -1.61 0.62 -21.10
CA GLU A 19 -2.04 0.75 -22.50
C GLU A 19 -0.98 0.24 -23.49
N THR A 20 0.29 0.48 -23.21
CA THR A 20 1.41 0.11 -24.09
C THR A 20 1.79 -1.35 -23.98
N ASN A 21 1.85 -1.89 -22.75
CA ASN A 21 2.47 -3.20 -22.51
C ASN A 21 1.45 -4.31 -22.22
N MET A 22 0.24 -3.98 -21.77
CA MET A 22 -0.82 -4.93 -21.40
C MET A 22 -2.21 -4.36 -21.74
N PRO A 23 -2.48 -3.99 -23.00
CA PRO A 23 -3.73 -3.33 -23.41
C PRO A 23 -4.98 -4.15 -23.05
N GLU A 24 -4.89 -5.47 -23.04
CA GLU A 24 -5.97 -6.40 -22.65
C GLU A 24 -6.32 -6.36 -21.15
N ALA A 25 -5.51 -5.70 -20.32
CA ALA A 25 -5.79 -5.50 -18.89
C ALA A 25 -6.42 -4.14 -18.59
N LEU A 26 -6.62 -3.29 -19.60
CA LEU A 26 -7.11 -1.93 -19.42
C LEU A 26 -8.56 -1.90 -18.88
N ASP A 27 -9.41 -2.81 -19.36
CA ASP A 27 -10.82 -2.98 -18.94
C ASP A 27 -10.96 -3.29 -17.44
N ARG A 28 -9.95 -3.96 -16.87
CA ARG A 28 -9.86 -4.31 -15.46
C ARG A 28 -8.99 -3.34 -14.67
N SER A 29 -8.57 -2.20 -15.24
CA SER A 29 -7.68 -1.23 -14.59
C SER A 29 -8.38 0.10 -14.29
N GLU A 30 -8.24 0.59 -13.07
CA GLU A 30 -8.71 1.89 -12.62
C GLU A 30 -7.51 2.75 -12.23
N PHE A 31 -7.53 4.02 -12.59
CA PHE A 31 -6.43 4.95 -12.34
C PHE A 31 -6.97 6.15 -11.56
N MET A 32 -6.44 6.38 -10.36
CA MET A 32 -6.97 7.34 -9.41
C MET A 32 -5.87 8.28 -8.92
N ILE A 33 -6.06 9.59 -9.11
CA ILE A 33 -5.24 10.61 -8.46
C ILE A 33 -5.82 10.84 -7.07
N ASN A 34 -5.09 10.50 -6.01
CA ASN A 34 -5.60 10.61 -4.64
C ASN A 34 -4.47 10.66 -3.59
N ASN A 35 -4.76 11.28 -2.44
CA ASN A 35 -3.93 11.14 -1.25
C ASN A 35 -4.21 9.77 -0.60
N ALA A 36 -3.31 8.81 -0.85
CA ALA A 36 -3.45 7.42 -0.43
C ALA A 36 -4.83 6.85 -0.82
N LEU A 37 -5.68 6.47 0.13
CA LEU A 37 -7.04 5.97 -0.15
C LEU A 37 -8.12 6.85 0.51
N SER A 38 -7.87 8.16 0.59
CA SER A 38 -8.84 9.13 1.10
C SER A 38 -10.17 9.04 0.34
N GLY A 39 -11.30 9.01 1.05
CA GLY A 39 -12.63 8.88 0.44
C GLY A 39 -12.97 7.52 -0.19
N VAL A 40 -12.02 6.59 -0.32
CA VAL A 40 -12.30 5.23 -0.82
C VAL A 40 -13.10 4.44 0.21
N GLU A 41 -14.09 3.65 -0.22
CA GLU A 41 -14.93 2.88 0.70
C GLU A 41 -14.17 1.82 1.54
N PRO A 42 -14.60 1.56 2.79
CA PRO A 42 -14.05 0.47 3.59
C PRO A 42 -14.41 -0.90 2.99
N PHE A 43 -13.59 -1.93 3.25
CA PHE A 43 -13.83 -3.31 2.79
C PHE A 43 -13.97 -3.48 1.26
N ARG A 44 -13.33 -2.62 0.47
CA ARG A 44 -13.32 -2.67 -1.00
C ARG A 44 -12.32 -3.69 -1.54
N PHE A 45 -11.11 -3.77 -0.96
CA PHE A 45 -9.99 -4.49 -1.56
C PHE A 45 -9.69 -5.82 -0.89
N ASN A 46 -9.32 -6.82 -1.69
CA ASN A 46 -8.78 -8.09 -1.18
C ASN A 46 -7.29 -7.97 -0.83
N ALA A 47 -6.54 -7.13 -1.55
CA ALA A 47 -5.13 -6.89 -1.29
C ALA A 47 -4.76 -5.42 -1.59
N VAL A 48 -3.77 -4.91 -0.87
CA VAL A 48 -3.13 -3.62 -1.12
C VAL A 48 -1.62 -3.86 -1.17
N LEU A 49 -0.97 -3.34 -2.21
CA LEU A 49 0.48 -3.39 -2.38
C LEU A 49 1.00 -1.97 -2.33
N CYS A 50 2.03 -1.71 -1.53
CA CYS A 50 2.51 -0.34 -1.34
C CYS A 50 4.03 -0.32 -1.15
N ASN A 51 4.68 0.60 -1.85
CA ASN A 51 6.08 0.98 -1.66
C ASN A 51 6.09 2.43 -1.17
N PRO A 52 5.97 2.69 0.15
CA PRO A 52 5.87 4.05 0.67
C PRO A 52 7.08 4.91 0.26
N PRO A 53 6.90 6.23 0.08
CA PRO A 53 7.99 7.12 -0.29
C PRO A 53 9.12 7.10 0.74
N PHE A 54 10.37 7.17 0.27
CA PHE A 54 11.55 7.19 1.11
C PHE A 54 12.37 8.44 0.86
N HIS A 55 12.50 9.31 1.87
CA HIS A 55 13.47 10.41 1.87
C HIS A 55 14.10 10.58 3.25
N GLN A 56 15.34 11.05 3.27
CA GLN A 56 16.21 11.26 4.44
C GLN A 56 15.70 12.36 5.42
N GLN A 57 14.51 12.94 5.19
CA GLN A 57 13.81 13.79 6.15
C GLN A 57 12.81 12.94 6.94
N HIS A 58 13.31 12.29 7.99
CA HIS A 58 12.66 11.17 8.68
C HIS A 58 11.25 11.41 9.23
N ALA A 59 10.85 12.64 9.55
CA ALA A 59 9.56 12.86 10.22
C ALA A 59 8.36 12.91 9.24
N LEU A 60 8.53 13.52 8.07
CA LEU A 60 7.41 13.77 7.16
C LEU A 60 7.01 12.49 6.40
N THR A 61 7.99 11.73 5.93
CA THR A 61 7.80 10.44 5.23
C THR A 61 7.17 9.38 6.13
N ASP A 62 7.48 9.42 7.42
CA ASP A 62 6.99 8.46 8.39
C ASP A 62 5.50 8.65 8.72
N ASN A 63 5.02 9.90 8.71
CA ASN A 63 3.60 10.24 8.84
C ASN A 63 2.80 9.81 7.60
N VAL A 64 3.36 10.02 6.40
CA VAL A 64 2.72 9.59 5.14
C VAL A 64 2.58 8.07 5.11
N ALA A 65 3.64 7.33 5.40
CA ALA A 65 3.58 5.86 5.45
C ALA A 65 2.55 5.36 6.49
N TRP A 66 2.48 6.03 7.65
CA TRP A 66 1.50 5.71 8.68
C TRP A 66 0.06 5.91 8.19
N GLU A 67 -0.23 7.04 7.53
CA GLU A 67 -1.54 7.32 6.92
C GLU A 67 -1.90 6.26 5.86
N MET A 68 -0.95 5.93 4.97
CA MET A 68 -1.13 4.87 3.96
C MET A 68 -1.50 3.53 4.60
N PHE A 69 -0.86 3.13 5.70
CA PHE A 69 -1.17 1.87 6.39
C PHE A 69 -2.56 1.88 7.04
N HIS A 70 -2.98 3.01 7.61
CA HIS A 70 -4.33 3.17 8.15
C HIS A 70 -5.40 3.11 7.07
N HIS A 71 -5.16 3.78 5.95
CA HIS A 71 -6.00 3.75 4.75
C HIS A 71 -6.11 2.35 4.16
N ALA A 72 -4.99 1.64 4.03
CA ALA A 72 -4.97 0.24 3.61
C ALA A 72 -5.81 -0.63 4.56
N ARG A 73 -5.58 -0.56 5.88
CA ARG A 73 -6.37 -1.33 6.85
C ARG A 73 -7.86 -1.03 6.74
N ARG A 74 -8.25 0.23 6.56
CA ARG A 74 -9.67 0.63 6.43
C ARG A 74 -10.31 0.01 5.18
N CYS A 75 -9.65 0.13 4.04
CA CYS A 75 -10.17 -0.28 2.73
C CYS A 75 -10.06 -1.79 2.46
N LEU A 76 -9.20 -2.52 3.18
CA LEU A 76 -9.14 -3.97 3.07
C LEU A 76 -10.40 -4.66 3.61
N LYS A 77 -10.81 -5.74 2.95
CA LYS A 77 -11.78 -6.73 3.46
C LYS A 77 -11.21 -7.47 4.65
N ILE A 78 -12.06 -8.08 5.47
CA ILE A 78 -11.60 -9.04 6.48
C ILE A 78 -10.83 -10.15 5.76
N ASN A 79 -9.69 -10.55 6.32
CA ASN A 79 -8.68 -11.44 5.73
C ASN A 79 -7.97 -10.88 4.48
N GLY A 80 -8.23 -9.62 4.12
CA GLY A 80 -7.48 -8.93 3.09
C GLY A 80 -6.07 -8.60 3.56
N GLU A 81 -5.13 -8.55 2.62
CA GLU A 81 -3.69 -8.48 2.90
C GLU A 81 -3.07 -7.16 2.45
N LEU A 82 -2.22 -6.58 3.28
CA LEU A 82 -1.32 -5.50 2.94
C LEU A 82 0.09 -6.07 2.75
N TYR A 83 0.71 -5.78 1.59
CA TYR A 83 2.12 -6.04 1.33
C TYR A 83 2.89 -4.72 1.21
N ILE A 84 3.96 -4.60 1.99
CA ILE A 84 4.86 -3.44 1.98
C ILE A 84 6.25 -3.88 1.57
N VAL A 85 6.88 -3.15 0.65
CA VAL A 85 8.34 -3.15 0.51
C VAL A 85 8.90 -1.88 1.13
N ALA A 86 9.97 -2.01 1.93
CA ALA A 86 10.57 -0.88 2.63
C ALA A 86 12.06 -1.10 2.88
N ASN A 87 12.80 -0.02 3.16
CA ASN A 87 14.18 -0.13 3.63
C ASN A 87 14.24 -0.80 5.00
N ARG A 88 15.21 -1.70 5.22
CA ARG A 88 15.32 -2.52 6.43
C ARG A 88 15.49 -1.76 7.74
N HIS A 89 16.04 -0.55 7.69
CA HIS A 89 16.25 0.28 8.87
C HIS A 89 14.97 1.00 9.32
N LEU A 90 13.90 0.98 8.52
CA LEU A 90 12.61 1.57 8.87
C LEU A 90 11.82 0.60 9.76
N ASP A 91 11.22 1.13 10.83
CA ASP A 91 10.54 0.29 11.83
C ASP A 91 9.10 -0.08 11.45
N TYR A 92 8.85 -0.40 10.18
CA TYR A 92 7.50 -0.66 9.68
C TYR A 92 6.90 -1.95 10.23
N PHE A 93 7.72 -2.92 10.66
CA PHE A 93 7.23 -4.15 11.29
C PHE A 93 6.41 -3.84 12.56
N HIS A 94 6.94 -3.02 13.47
CA HIS A 94 6.24 -2.66 14.71
C HIS A 94 5.03 -1.79 14.43
N LYS A 95 5.12 -0.87 13.46
CA LYS A 95 3.98 -0.05 13.02
C LYS A 95 2.82 -0.91 12.48
N LEU A 96 3.12 -1.87 11.61
CA LEU A 96 2.12 -2.79 11.08
C LEU A 96 1.52 -3.65 12.19
N LYS A 97 2.31 -4.16 13.14
CA LYS A 97 1.76 -4.86 14.32
C LYS A 97 0.82 -3.98 15.14
N LYS A 98 1.14 -2.70 15.33
CA LYS A 98 0.26 -1.75 16.05
C LYS A 98 -1.04 -1.47 15.29
N ILE A 99 -0.97 -1.39 13.96
CA ILE A 99 -2.12 -1.04 13.11
C ILE A 99 -3.02 -2.27 12.85
N PHE A 100 -2.45 -3.43 12.53
CA PHE A 100 -3.16 -4.64 12.10
C PHE A 100 -3.25 -5.73 13.18
N GLY A 101 -2.50 -5.62 14.27
CA GLY A 101 -2.36 -6.66 15.29
C GLY A 101 -1.45 -7.83 14.89
N ASN A 102 -0.99 -7.86 13.65
CA ASN A 102 -0.09 -8.89 13.11
C ASN A 102 0.83 -8.28 12.04
N CYS A 103 1.97 -8.91 11.83
CA CYS A 103 2.88 -8.63 10.72
C CYS A 103 3.82 -9.83 10.54
N THR A 104 4.14 -10.17 9.31
CA THR A 104 5.06 -11.25 8.95
C THR A 104 6.07 -10.75 7.93
N THR A 105 7.35 -11.06 8.13
CA THR A 105 8.37 -10.83 7.11
C THR A 105 8.27 -11.94 6.06
N ILE A 106 7.99 -11.56 4.81
CA ILE A 106 7.86 -12.49 3.69
C ILE A 106 9.20 -12.73 3.01
N ALA A 107 9.99 -11.67 2.84
CA ALA A 107 11.31 -11.74 2.24
C ALA A 107 12.19 -10.60 2.77
N THR A 108 13.50 -10.77 2.70
CA THR A 108 14.46 -9.72 3.06
C THR A 108 15.73 -9.89 2.22
N ASN A 109 16.40 -8.79 1.91
CA ASN A 109 17.75 -8.78 1.35
C ASN A 109 18.64 -7.80 2.13
N ASN A 110 19.78 -7.36 1.59
CA ASN A 110 20.68 -6.44 2.30
C ASN A 110 20.10 -5.03 2.50
N LYS A 111 19.15 -4.59 1.67
CA LYS A 111 18.61 -3.22 1.67
C LYS A 111 17.13 -3.16 2.04
N PHE A 112 16.33 -4.11 1.54
CA PHE A 112 14.88 -4.09 1.59
C PHE A 112 14.31 -5.27 2.38
N VAL A 113 13.13 -5.03 2.95
CA VAL A 113 12.27 -6.04 3.57
C VAL A 113 10.89 -5.99 2.93
N VAL A 114 10.30 -7.16 2.71
CA VAL A 114 8.90 -7.32 2.33
C VAL A 114 8.11 -7.78 3.55
N LEU A 115 7.14 -6.97 3.95
CA LEU A 115 6.27 -7.21 5.09
C LEU A 115 4.85 -7.49 4.63
N LYS A 116 4.16 -8.38 5.33
CA LYS A 116 2.75 -8.68 5.15
C LYS A 116 1.97 -8.45 6.45
N ALA A 117 0.81 -7.82 6.35
CA ALA A 117 -0.16 -7.73 7.43
C ALA A 117 -1.56 -8.09 6.93
N VAL A 118 -2.35 -8.78 7.76
CA VAL A 118 -3.71 -9.22 7.41
C VAL A 118 -4.73 -8.44 8.23
N LYS A 119 -5.79 -7.92 7.60
CA LYS A 119 -6.89 -7.30 8.33
C LYS A 119 -7.74 -8.36 9.01
N LEU A 120 -7.59 -8.47 10.33
CA LEU A 120 -8.40 -9.36 11.15
C LEU A 120 -9.79 -8.77 11.38
N GLY A 121 -10.81 -9.63 11.46
CA GLY A 121 -12.12 -9.25 11.98
C GLY A 121 -12.01 -8.84 13.46
N ARG A 122 -12.93 -7.99 13.95
CA ARG A 122 -13.02 -7.73 15.39
C ARG A 122 -13.31 -9.07 16.10
N ARG A 123 -12.43 -9.48 17.00
CA ARG A 123 -12.77 -10.53 17.98
C ARG A 123 -13.91 -9.96 18.84
N ARG A 124 -15.05 -10.67 18.83
CA ARG A 124 -16.10 -10.46 19.84
C ARG A 124 -15.60 -10.94 21.19
#